data_AF-A0A840VLK3-F1
#
_entry.id   AF-A0A840VLK3-F1
#
_cell.length_a   1.000
_cell.length_b   1.000
_cell.length_c   1.000
_cell.angle_alpha   90.00
_cell.angle_beta   90.00
_cell.angle_gamma   90.00
#
_symmetry.space_group_name_H-M   'P 1'
#
loop_
_entity.id
_entity.type
_entity.pdbx_description
1 polymer ?
#
loop_
_entity_poly.entity_id
_entity_poly.type
_entity_poly.pdbx_seq_one_letter_code
_entity_poly.pdbx_strand_id
1 'polypeptide(L)' 'MERNPDMLRFLAQLEPSLATSFTRAQLEAIELHFAMRSRVGHAIDWRRRIRLLGLRAYVVVLAGRERATD' A
#
# COMPACT_ATOMS: atom_id res chain seq x y z
N MET A 1 7.97 -13.80 -12.20
CA MET A 1 7.32 -13.38 -10.95
C MET A 1 6.88 -11.94 -11.14
N GLU A 2 5.58 -11.70 -11.24
CA GLU A 2 5.03 -10.35 -11.46
C GLU A 2 5.18 -9.57 -10.15
N ARG A 3 5.95 -8.46 -10.16
CA ARG A 3 6.22 -7.67 -8.96
C ARG A 3 4.94 -6.98 -8.48
N ASN A 4 4.71 -6.98 -7.16
CA ASN A 4 3.57 -6.28 -6.55
C ASN A 4 3.49 -4.80 -7.03
N PRO A 5 2.31 -4.28 -7.42
CA PRO A 5 2.14 -2.88 -7.83
C PRO A 5 2.63 -1.85 -6.80
N ASP A 6 2.62 -2.15 -5.50
CA ASP A 6 3.21 -1.29 -4.47
C ASP A 6 4.74 -1.20 -4.58
N MET A 7 5.40 -2.31 -4.91
CA MET A 7 6.85 -2.33 -5.17
C MET A 7 7.22 -1.47 -6.37
N LEU A 8 6.42 -1.54 -7.45
CA LEU A 8 6.65 -0.73 -8.65
C LEU A 8 6.49 0.76 -8.35
N ARG A 9 5.46 1.14 -7.59
CA ARG A 9 5.27 2.53 -7.13
C ARG A 9 6.41 3.01 -6.23
N PHE A 10 6.86 2.18 -5.31
CA PHE A 10 7.97 2.48 -4.42
C PHE A 10 9.26 2.76 -5.23
N LEU A 11 9.64 1.86 -6.14
CA LEU A 11 10.86 2.02 -6.94
C LEU A 11 10.79 3.25 -7.86
N ALA A 12 9.61 3.57 -8.41
CA ALA A 12 9.42 4.73 -9.28
C ALA A 12 9.55 6.09 -8.56
N GLN A 13 9.48 6.11 -7.23
CA GLN A 13 9.63 7.34 -6.42
C GLN A 13 11.06 7.59 -5.97
N LEU A 14 11.95 6.61 -6.14
CA LEU A 14 13.34 6.74 -5.75
C LEU A 14 14.17 7.37 -6.87
N GLU A 15 15.24 8.03 -6.46
CA GLU A 15 16.27 8.44 -7.41
C GLU A 15 16.85 7.18 -8.10
N PRO A 16 17.09 7.20 -9.42
CA PRO A 16 17.44 5.98 -10.17
C PRO A 16 18.64 5.22 -9.62
N SER A 17 19.69 5.92 -9.16
CA SER A 17 20.88 5.25 -8.64
C SER A 17 20.57 4.45 -7.37
N LEU A 18 19.73 4.99 -6.48
CA LEU A 18 19.25 4.30 -5.30
C LEU A 18 18.31 3.12 -5.63
N ALA A 19 17.43 3.27 -6.61
CA ALA A 19 16.53 2.20 -7.04
C ALA A 19 17.31 0.97 -7.53
N THR A 20 18.45 1.20 -8.20
CA THR A 20 19.34 0.14 -8.70
C THR A 20 20.33 -0.41 -7.68
N SER A 21 20.53 0.27 -6.54
CA SER A 21 21.50 -0.17 -5.52
C SER A 21 20.98 -1.30 -4.64
N PHE A 22 19.68 -1.63 -4.69
CA PHE A 22 19.14 -2.70 -3.86
C PHE A 22 19.57 -4.08 -4.35
N THR A 23 20.07 -4.86 -3.41
CA THR A 23 20.29 -6.30 -3.61
C THR A 23 18.97 -7.05 -3.70
N ARG A 24 19.02 -8.25 -4.28
CA ARG A 24 17.85 -9.13 -4.38
C ARG A 24 17.22 -9.45 -3.02
N ALA A 25 18.03 -9.75 -2.00
CA ALA A 25 17.53 -10.04 -0.66
C ALA A 25 16.81 -8.84 -0.02
N GLN A 26 17.29 -7.62 -0.27
CA GLN A 26 16.61 -6.41 0.19
C GLN A 26 15.28 -6.21 -0.54
N LEU A 27 15.23 -6.43 -1.86
CA LEU A 27 13.98 -6.35 -2.62
C LEU A 27 12.95 -7.37 -2.14
N GLU A 28 13.36 -8.61 -1.85
CA GLU A 28 12.49 -9.65 -1.29
C GLU A 28 11.95 -9.27 0.10
N ALA A 29 12.80 -8.70 0.97
CA ALA A 29 12.37 -8.23 2.29
C ALA A 29 11.36 -7.06 2.21
N ILE A 30 11.61 -6.12 1.29
CA ILE A 30 10.69 -5.00 1.02
C ILE A 30 9.36 -5.52 0.45
N GLU A 31 9.40 -6.49 -0.47
CA GLU A 31 8.21 -7.11 -1.04
C GLU A 31 7.38 -7.83 0.01
N LEU A 32 8.03 -8.55 0.94
CA LEU A 32 7.36 -9.19 2.06
C LEU A 32 6.65 -8.16 2.96
N HIS A 33 7.27 -7.01 3.21
CA HIS A 33 6.65 -5.91 3.96
C HIS A 33 5.40 -5.37 3.27
N PHE A 34 5.44 -5.15 1.95
CA PHE A 34 4.26 -4.75 1.19
C PHE A 34 3.17 -5.81 1.19
N ALA A 35 3.54 -7.09 1.09
CA ALA A 35 2.59 -8.21 1.15
C ALA A 35 1.92 -8.33 2.53
N MET A 36 2.63 -8.05 3.62
CA MET A 36 2.04 -7.99 4.97
C MET A 36 1.06 -6.81 5.10
N ARG A 37 1.38 -5.66 4.50
CA ARG A 37 0.50 -4.49 4.48
C ARG A 37 -0.77 -4.73 3.65
N SER A 38 -0.66 -5.43 2.52
CA SER A 38 -1.80 -5.78 1.67
C SER A 38 -2.64 -6.96 2.20
N ARG A 39 -2.08 -7.79 3.10
CA ARG A 39 -2.82 -8.83 3.83
C ARG A 39 -3.91 -8.28 4.76
N VAL A 40 -3.84 -7.01 5.13
CA VAL A 40 -4.99 -6.27 5.68
C VAL A 40 -5.91 -5.89 4.52
N GLY A 41 -6.44 -6.92 3.85
CA GLY A 41 -7.42 -6.77 2.80
C GLY A 41 -8.72 -6.29 3.43
N HIS A 42 -8.89 -4.97 3.52
CA HIS A 42 -10.23 -4.42 3.64
C HIS A 42 -10.98 -4.83 2.37
N ALA A 43 -11.93 -5.75 2.50
CA ALA A 43 -12.84 -6.15 1.43
C ALA A 43 -13.58 -4.94 0.83
N ILE A 44 -13.67 -3.83 1.57
CA ILE A 44 -14.16 -2.52 1.13
C ILE A 44 -13.16 -1.45 1.59
N ASP A 45 -12.50 -0.79 0.65
CA ASP A 45 -11.76 0.47 0.86
C ASP A 45 -12.40 1.57 0.03
N TRP A 46 -13.30 2.34 0.65
CA TRP A 46 -13.99 3.47 0.02
C TRP A 46 -13.52 4.78 0.65
N ARG A 47 -12.95 5.65 -0.18
CA ARG A 47 -12.42 6.95 0.23
C ARG A 47 -13.03 8.04 -0.63
N ARG A 48 -13.67 9.04 -0.01
CA ARG A 48 -14.23 10.18 -0.74
C ARG A 48 -13.91 11.49 -0.05
N ARG A 49 -13.49 12.48 -0.85
CA ARG A 49 -13.43 13.87 -0.43
C ARG A 49 -14.78 14.50 -0.74
N ILE A 50 -15.47 15.01 0.29
CA ILE A 50 -16.71 15.76 0.12
C ILE A 50 -16.47 17.22 0.47
N ARG A 51 -17.06 18.09 -0.33
CA ARG A 51 -17.15 19.53 -0.07
C ARG A 51 -18.63 19.83 0.16
N LEU A 52 -19.01 20.09 1.41
CA LEU A 52 -20.40 20.42 1.76
C LEU A 52 -20.38 21.69 2.61
N LEU A 53 -21.15 22.71 2.21
CA LEU A 53 -21.41 23.93 2.99
C LEU A 53 -20.15 24.58 3.61
N GLY A 54 -19.08 24.74 2.82
CA GLY A 54 -17.82 25.37 3.27
C GLY A 54 -16.86 24.46 4.03
N LEU A 55 -17.28 23.25 4.39
CA LEU A 55 -16.44 22.25 5.06
C LEU A 55 -15.82 21.29 4.04
N ARG A 56 -14.52 21.03 4.20
CA ARG A 56 -13.77 19.99 3.47
C ARG A 56 -13.64 18.79 4.39
N ALA A 57 -14.37 17.72 4.10
CA ALA A 57 -14.27 16.48 4.86
C ALA A 57 -13.68 15.36 4.01
N TYR A 58 -12.86 14.53 4.65
CA TYR A 58 -12.30 13.33 4.07
C TYR A 58 -12.95 12.13 4.76
N VAL A 59 -13.75 11.38 4.01
CA VAL A 59 -14.50 10.24 4.51
C VAL A 59 -13.82 8.96 4.05
N VAL A 60 -13.60 8.05 4.99
CA VAL A 60 -13.01 6.74 4.74
C VAL A 60 -13.91 5.68 5.35
N VAL A 61 -14.28 4.69 4.55
CA VAL A 61 -14.97 3.46 5.00
C VAL A 61 -14.05 2.30 4.68
N LEU A 62 -13.57 1.65 5.73
CA LEU A 62 -12.79 0.43 5.67
C LEU A 62 -13.62 -0.69 6.28
N ALA A 63 -13.86 -1.75 5.53
CA ALA A 63 -14.42 -2.99 6.07
C ALA A 63 -13.58 -4.15 5.57
N GLY A 64 -13.18 -5.06 6.45
CA GLY A 64 -12.38 -6.22 6.12
C GLY A 64 -12.74 -7.39 7.02
N ARG A 65 -12.37 -8.60 6.60
CA ARG A 65 -12.47 -9.75 7.49
C ARG A 65 -11.34 -9.65 8.51
N GLU A 66 -11.69 -9.53 9.78
CA GLU A 66 -10.76 -9.78 10.86
C GLU A 66 -10.34 -11.27 10.79
N ARG A 67 -9.05 -11.52 10.55
CA ARG A 67 -8.45 -12.83 10.83
C ARG A 67 -7.69 -12.66 12.12
N ALA A 68 -8.37 -12.86 13.24
CA ALA A 68 -7.67 -13.14 14.50
C ALA A 68 -6.75 -14.33 14.21
N THR A 69 -5.46 -14.13 14.41
CA THR A 69 -4.49 -15.21 14.36
C THR A 69 -4.50 -15.79 15.77
N ASP A 70 -5.20 -16.92 15.95
CA ASP A 70 -4.97 -17.80 17.11
C ASP A 70 -3.59 -18.44 17.01
#